data_AF-A0A5A7SAB3-F1
#
_entry.id   AF-A0A5A7SAB3-F1
#
_cell.length_a   1.000
_cell.length_b   1.000
_cell.length_c   1.000
_cell.angle_alpha   90.00
_cell.angle_beta   90.00
_cell.angle_gamma   90.00
#
_symmetry.space_group_name_H-M   'P 1'
#
loop_
_entity.id
_entity.type
_entity.pdbx_description
1 polymer ?
#
loop_
_entity_poly.entity_id
_entity_poly.type
_entity_poly.pdbx_seq_one_letter_code
_entity_poly.pdbx_strand_id
1 'polypeptide(L)'
;MNPDEERFDDPAEIAAAELMDAQIAATLGGRAEPTTDPTVLWLASSLRPPASQTLHDRVAQQVRTHHARTWRFVQLAAVALGLLLAIQGINGYVLGDWISRNLGEPFAEHASIDAAFAYIAAGAAVVAGAIKRRWLPVSVLAGVPLGLLLTAHGVHEFSEFAYGAALHFAEGACAIALLVGWLAMRRRQHRRRRYGDDSDPQDEV
;
A
#
# COMPACT_ATOMS: atom_id res chain seq x y z
N MET A 1 -55.66 42.31 -8.99
CA MET A 1 -54.69 41.74 -9.94
C MET A 1 -53.35 42.28 -9.49
N ASN A 2 -52.58 41.45 -8.80
CA ASN A 2 -51.33 41.86 -8.16
C ASN A 2 -50.22 41.83 -9.22
N PRO A 3 -49.49 42.92 -9.48
CA PRO A 3 -48.47 42.97 -10.54
C PRO A 3 -47.13 42.30 -10.16
N ASP A 4 -47.04 41.74 -8.95
CA ASP A 4 -45.82 41.13 -8.42
C ASP A 4 -45.84 39.58 -8.48
N GLU A 5 -46.42 39.00 -9.54
CA GLU A 5 -46.04 37.64 -9.92
C GLU A 5 -44.68 37.76 -10.64
N GLU A 6 -43.60 37.55 -9.89
CA GLU A 6 -42.25 37.39 -10.43
C GLU A 6 -42.27 36.23 -11.45
N ARG A 7 -42.55 36.59 -12.70
CA ARG A 7 -42.54 35.67 -13.81
C ARG A 7 -41.08 35.56 -14.23
N PHE A 8 -40.53 34.36 -14.09
CA PHE A 8 -39.22 33.98 -14.62
C PHE A 8 -39.27 34.07 -16.14
N ASP A 9 -39.09 35.28 -16.69
CA ASP A 9 -39.16 35.57 -18.12
C ASP A 9 -37.76 35.58 -18.77
N ASP A 10 -36.68 35.51 -17.98
CA ASP A 10 -35.30 35.40 -18.49
C ASP A 10 -34.98 33.94 -18.86
N PRO A 11 -34.69 33.64 -20.15
CA PRO A 11 -34.29 32.31 -20.59
C PRO A 11 -33.08 31.74 -19.85
N ALA A 12 -32.16 32.59 -19.37
CA ALA A 12 -30.99 32.14 -18.62
C ALA A 12 -31.37 31.63 -17.22
N GLU A 13 -32.34 32.27 -16.58
CA GLU A 13 -32.83 31.90 -15.26
C GLU A 13 -33.64 30.60 -15.30
N ILE A 14 -34.47 30.44 -16.35
CA ILE A 14 -35.18 29.17 -16.62
C ILE A 14 -34.18 28.02 -16.82
N ALA A 15 -33.15 28.23 -17.64
CA ALA A 15 -32.14 27.20 -17.88
C ALA A 15 -31.34 26.82 -16.61
N ALA A 16 -31.07 27.79 -15.73
CA ALA A 16 -30.40 27.55 -14.46
C ALA A 16 -31.30 26.74 -13.49
N ALA A 17 -32.59 27.06 -13.43
CA ALA A 17 -33.56 26.32 -12.63
C ALA A 17 -33.72 24.87 -13.12
N GLU A 18 -33.85 24.66 -14.43
CA GLU A 18 -33.93 23.31 -15.02
C GLU A 18 -32.67 22.49 -14.76
N LEU A 19 -31.49 23.12 -14.83
CA LEU A 19 -30.23 22.49 -14.48
C LEU A 19 -30.20 22.08 -13.00
N MET A 20 -30.69 22.95 -12.10
CA MET A 20 -30.73 22.67 -10.67
C MET A 20 -31.68 21.51 -10.35
N ASP A 21 -32.86 21.48 -10.98
CA ASP A 21 -33.82 20.37 -10.85
C ASP A 21 -33.23 19.05 -11.37
N ALA A 22 -32.52 19.08 -12.50
CA ALA A 22 -31.82 17.92 -13.03
C ALA A 22 -30.75 17.42 -12.05
N GLN A 23 -29.99 18.33 -11.43
CA GLN A 23 -28.99 17.99 -10.41
C GLN A 23 -29.62 17.39 -9.15
N ILE A 24 -30.74 17.94 -8.68
CA ILE A 24 -31.49 17.40 -7.53
C ILE A 24 -31.97 15.97 -7.86
N ALA A 25 -32.63 15.78 -9.00
CA ALA A 25 -33.14 14.48 -9.43
C ALA A 25 -32.01 13.44 -9.61
N ALA A 26 -30.89 13.84 -10.20
CA ALA A 26 -29.71 12.98 -10.36
C ALA A 26 -29.12 12.59 -9.00
N THR A 27 -28.99 13.54 -8.07
CA THR A 27 -28.43 13.31 -6.73
C THR A 27 -29.32 12.39 -5.90
N LEU A 28 -30.63 12.65 -5.87
CA LEU A 28 -31.60 11.79 -5.20
C LEU A 28 -31.64 10.38 -5.82
N GLY A 29 -31.42 10.28 -7.13
CA GLY A 29 -31.26 9.01 -7.86
C GLY A 29 -29.89 8.34 -7.71
N GLY A 30 -28.98 8.87 -6.89
CA GLY A 30 -27.64 8.29 -6.66
C GLY A 30 -26.65 8.46 -7.81
N ARG A 31 -26.93 9.36 -8.76
CA ARG A 31 -26.13 9.64 -9.96
C ARG A 31 -25.56 11.06 -9.95
N ALA A 32 -25.17 11.57 -8.78
CA ALA A 32 -24.56 12.88 -8.67
C ALA A 32 -23.25 12.94 -9.49
N GLU A 33 -23.09 14.02 -10.26
CA GLU A 33 -21.90 14.27 -11.05
C GLU A 33 -20.87 15.07 -10.24
N PRO A 34 -19.57 15.04 -10.61
CA PRO A 34 -18.54 15.82 -9.92
C PRO A 34 -18.79 17.33 -9.90
N THR A 35 -19.62 17.83 -10.82
CA THR A 35 -19.99 19.25 -11.00
C THR A 35 -21.28 19.64 -10.28
N THR A 36 -21.96 18.70 -9.60
CA THR A 36 -23.19 18.99 -8.84
C THR A 36 -22.94 20.04 -7.76
N ASP A 37 -23.90 20.96 -7.59
CA ASP A 37 -23.84 21.99 -6.54
C ASP A 37 -23.61 21.35 -5.14
N PRO A 38 -22.59 21.79 -4.38
CA PRO A 38 -22.31 21.30 -3.04
C PRO A 38 -23.49 21.41 -2.07
N THR A 39 -24.34 22.41 -2.25
CA THR A 39 -25.55 22.65 -1.44
C THR A 39 -26.59 21.56 -1.67
N VAL A 40 -26.77 21.15 -2.94
CA VAL A 40 -27.65 20.04 -3.30
C VAL A 40 -27.12 18.72 -2.72
N LEU A 41 -25.80 18.49 -2.79
CA LEU A 41 -25.18 17.33 -2.15
C LEU A 41 -25.37 17.33 -0.63
N TRP A 42 -25.21 18.48 0.01
CA TRP A 42 -25.40 18.62 1.46
C TRP A 42 -26.85 18.37 1.87
N LEU A 43 -27.83 18.99 1.19
CA LEU A 43 -29.26 18.76 1.45
C LEU A 43 -29.66 17.31 1.19
N ALA A 44 -29.20 16.70 0.11
CA ALA A 44 -29.46 15.29 -0.16
C ALA A 44 -28.84 14.38 0.92
N SER A 45 -27.69 14.76 1.48
CA SER A 45 -27.05 14.01 2.56
C SER A 45 -27.77 14.16 3.90
N SER A 46 -28.37 15.32 4.19
CA SER A 46 -29.11 15.55 5.44
C SER A 46 -30.47 14.85 5.45
N LEU A 47 -31.06 14.63 4.28
CA LEU A 47 -32.33 13.91 4.10
C LEU A 47 -32.16 12.39 4.01
N ARG A 48 -30.92 11.87 4.00
CA ARG A 48 -30.68 10.44 3.88
C ARG A 48 -31.19 9.72 5.14
N PRO A 49 -32.04 8.69 4.99
CA PRO A 49 -32.35 7.80 6.09
C PRO A 49 -31.05 7.19 6.63
N PRO A 50 -30.95 6.98 7.95
CA PRO A 50 -29.83 6.22 8.50
C PRO A 50 -29.75 4.87 7.78
N ALA A 51 -28.52 4.48 7.40
CA ALA A 51 -28.32 3.21 6.73
C ALA A 51 -28.82 2.06 7.60
N SER A 52 -29.40 1.04 6.97
CA SER A 52 -29.85 -0.13 7.71
C SER A 52 -28.67 -0.82 8.40
N GLN A 53 -28.90 -1.42 9.58
CA GLN A 53 -27.87 -2.16 10.30
C GLN A 53 -27.21 -3.23 9.41
N THR A 54 -27.98 -3.89 8.55
CA THR A 54 -27.48 -4.86 7.58
C THR A 54 -26.47 -4.26 6.58
N LEU A 55 -26.68 -3.01 6.14
CA LEU A 55 -25.72 -2.33 5.27
C LEU A 55 -24.43 -1.98 6.03
N HIS A 56 -24.55 -1.49 7.27
CA HIS A 56 -23.40 -1.26 8.14
C HIS A 56 -22.57 -2.54 8.36
N ASP A 57 -23.22 -3.67 8.65
CA ASP A 57 -22.56 -4.95 8.89
C ASP A 57 -21.83 -5.46 7.64
N ARG A 58 -22.44 -5.34 6.46
CA ARG A 58 -21.83 -5.71 5.17
C ARG A 58 -20.59 -4.85 4.88
N VAL A 59 -20.70 -3.53 5.06
CA VAL A 59 -19.56 -2.61 4.87
C VAL A 59 -18.44 -2.95 5.84
N ALA A 60 -18.76 -3.16 7.12
CA ALA A 60 -17.78 -3.53 8.14
C ALA A 60 -17.09 -4.87 7.80
N GLN A 61 -17.84 -5.88 7.36
CA GLN A 61 -17.27 -7.16 6.92
C GLN A 61 -16.36 -7.01 5.70
N GLN A 62 -16.73 -6.18 4.73
CA GLN A 62 -15.94 -5.94 3.54
C GLN A 62 -14.64 -5.19 3.87
N VAL A 63 -14.70 -4.21 4.78
CA VAL A 63 -13.53 -3.50 5.31
C VAL A 63 -12.59 -4.45 6.04
N ARG A 64 -13.11 -5.33 6.93
CA ARG A 64 -12.30 -6.35 7.63
C ARG A 64 -11.61 -7.29 6.65
N THR A 65 -12.34 -7.80 5.66
CA THR A 65 -11.80 -8.70 4.63
C THR A 65 -10.69 -8.04 3.83
N HIS A 66 -10.89 -6.79 3.42
CA HIS A 66 -9.90 -6.03 2.67
C HIS A 66 -8.64 -5.72 3.52
N HIS A 67 -8.82 -5.41 4.80
CA HIS A 67 -7.71 -5.20 5.74
C HIS A 67 -6.90 -6.48 5.95
N ALA A 68 -7.58 -7.61 6.16
CA ALA A 68 -6.94 -8.92 6.28
C ALA A 68 -6.16 -9.30 5.02
N ARG A 69 -6.72 -9.05 3.83
CA ARG A 69 -6.03 -9.30 2.54
C ARG A 69 -4.78 -8.43 2.38
N THR A 70 -4.88 -7.14 2.70
CA THR A 70 -3.74 -6.21 2.61
C THR A 70 -2.63 -6.64 3.57
N TRP A 71 -3.01 -7.07 4.77
CA TRP A 71 -2.05 -7.58 5.75
C TRP A 71 -1.37 -8.87 5.27
N ARG A 72 -2.12 -9.84 4.76
CA ARG A 72 -1.56 -11.08 4.19
C ARG A 72 -0.59 -10.79 3.05
N PHE A 73 -0.92 -9.84 2.17
CA PHE A 73 -0.02 -9.40 1.10
C PHE A 73 1.31 -8.88 1.66
N VAL A 74 1.27 -8.01 2.67
CA VAL A 74 2.46 -7.49 3.34
C VAL A 74 3.27 -8.60 4.01
N GLN A 75 2.60 -9.56 4.67
CA GLN A 75 3.27 -10.72 5.28
C GLN A 75 3.99 -11.56 4.23
N LEU A 76 3.34 -11.86 3.10
CA LEU A 76 3.94 -12.64 2.03
C LEU A 76 5.13 -11.91 1.40
N ALA A 77 5.03 -10.61 1.16
CA ALA A 77 6.14 -9.80 0.64
C ALA A 77 7.33 -9.79 1.61
N ALA A 78 7.08 -9.63 2.91
CA ALA A 78 8.13 -9.68 3.93
C ALA A 78 8.78 -11.06 4.05
N VAL A 79 8.00 -12.15 4.05
CA VAL A 79 8.54 -13.52 4.08
C VAL A 79 9.36 -13.80 2.82
N ALA A 80 8.84 -13.46 1.64
CA ALA A 80 9.54 -13.66 0.37
C ALA A 80 10.87 -12.89 0.35
N LEU A 81 10.85 -11.58 0.67
CA LEU A 81 12.06 -10.77 0.74
C LEU A 81 13.06 -11.34 1.75
N GLY A 82 12.60 -11.70 2.95
CA GLY A 82 13.48 -12.24 3.99
C GLY A 82 14.12 -13.56 3.61
N LEU A 83 13.39 -14.44 2.91
CA LEU A 83 13.93 -15.69 2.38
C LEU A 83 14.93 -15.46 1.25
N LEU A 84 14.65 -14.52 0.33
CA LEU A 84 15.57 -14.20 -0.76
C LEU A 84 16.90 -13.64 -0.21
N LEU A 85 16.84 -12.72 0.76
CA LEU A 85 18.04 -12.22 1.44
C LEU A 85 18.80 -13.33 2.17
N ALA A 86 18.10 -14.26 2.82
CA ALA A 86 18.76 -15.41 3.45
C ALA A 86 19.42 -16.33 2.41
N ILE A 87 18.78 -16.57 1.26
CA ILE A 87 19.36 -17.34 0.14
C ILE A 87 20.59 -16.63 -0.40
N GLN A 88 20.54 -15.30 -0.60
CA GLN A 88 21.68 -14.49 -1.01
C GLN A 88 22.85 -14.63 -0.02
N GLY A 89 22.57 -14.54 1.28
CA GLY A 89 23.58 -14.73 2.31
C GLY A 89 24.16 -16.15 2.33
N ILE A 90 23.34 -17.19 2.21
CA ILE A 90 23.81 -18.59 2.13
C ILE A 90 24.68 -18.80 0.89
N ASN A 91 24.25 -18.27 -0.27
CA ASN A 91 25.03 -18.33 -1.49
C ASN A 91 26.39 -17.63 -1.33
N GLY A 92 26.41 -16.44 -0.72
CA GLY A 92 27.64 -15.72 -0.41
C GLY A 92 28.57 -16.50 0.52
N TYR A 93 28.02 -17.18 1.53
CA TYR A 93 28.80 -18.00 2.45
C TYR A 93 29.39 -19.25 1.78
N VAL A 94 28.60 -19.96 0.98
CA VAL A 94 29.01 -21.23 0.35
C VAL A 94 29.91 -21.00 -0.86
N LEU A 95 29.60 -20.00 -1.67
CA LEU A 95 30.28 -19.74 -2.95
C LEU A 95 31.34 -18.65 -2.84
N GLY A 96 31.30 -17.76 -1.85
CA GLY A 96 32.21 -16.61 -1.72
C GLY A 96 33.68 -17.01 -1.63
N ASP A 97 33.99 -18.06 -0.85
CA ASP A 97 35.34 -18.62 -0.78
C ASP A 97 35.82 -19.16 -2.13
N TRP A 98 34.97 -19.94 -2.81
CA TRP A 98 35.30 -20.44 -4.14
C TRP A 98 35.50 -19.29 -5.15
N ILE A 99 34.61 -18.29 -5.17
CA ILE A 99 34.68 -17.15 -6.08
C ILE A 99 35.96 -16.34 -5.83
N SER A 100 36.23 -15.97 -4.57
CA SER A 100 37.39 -15.15 -4.21
C SER A 100 38.72 -15.82 -4.58
N ARG A 101 38.84 -17.15 -4.38
CA ARG A 101 40.02 -17.92 -4.79
C ARG A 101 40.19 -17.98 -6.30
N ASN A 102 39.10 -18.15 -7.06
CA ASN A 102 39.17 -18.21 -8.52
C ASN A 102 39.44 -16.84 -9.17
N LEU A 103 39.07 -15.75 -8.50
CA LEU A 103 39.36 -14.38 -8.93
C LEU A 103 40.74 -13.88 -8.50
N GLY A 104 41.47 -14.63 -7.66
CA GLY A 104 42.78 -14.23 -7.14
C GLY A 104 42.69 -13.11 -6.09
N GLU A 105 41.56 -12.99 -5.39
CA GLU A 105 41.32 -11.96 -4.36
C GLU A 105 41.26 -12.58 -2.95
N PRO A 106 42.42 -12.93 -2.34
CA PRO A 106 42.47 -13.70 -1.11
C PRO A 106 41.91 -12.98 0.13
N PHE A 107 41.75 -11.66 0.08
CA PHE A 107 41.17 -10.87 1.18
C PHE A 107 39.65 -10.67 1.04
N ALA A 108 39.06 -11.01 -0.11
CA ALA A 108 37.63 -10.87 -0.36
C ALA A 108 36.79 -11.95 0.38
N GLU A 109 37.41 -13.06 0.79
CA GLU A 109 36.73 -14.14 1.52
C GLU A 109 36.09 -13.63 2.81
N HIS A 110 36.82 -12.84 3.61
CA HIS A 110 36.30 -12.32 4.88
C HIS A 110 35.11 -11.38 4.67
N ALA A 111 35.20 -10.48 3.68
CA ALA A 111 34.11 -9.57 3.34
C ALA A 111 32.88 -10.34 2.83
N SER A 112 33.08 -11.44 2.09
CA SER A 112 31.98 -12.27 1.59
C SER A 112 31.24 -13.00 2.72
N ILE A 113 31.97 -13.47 3.74
CA ILE A 113 31.40 -14.12 4.93
C ILE A 113 30.66 -13.10 5.81
N ASP A 114 31.25 -11.93 6.05
CA ASP A 114 30.59 -10.88 6.83
C ASP A 114 29.31 -10.38 6.16
N ALA A 115 29.36 -10.19 4.83
CA ALA A 115 28.19 -9.85 4.04
C ALA A 115 27.12 -10.94 4.10
N ALA A 116 27.52 -12.21 4.03
CA ALA A 116 26.60 -13.34 4.14
C ALA A 116 25.82 -13.33 5.46
N PHE A 117 26.51 -13.14 6.59
CA PHE A 117 25.85 -13.03 7.89
C PHE A 117 24.94 -11.80 7.98
N ALA A 118 25.37 -10.67 7.41
CA ALA A 118 24.56 -9.46 7.36
C ALA A 118 23.25 -9.68 6.59
N TYR A 119 23.30 -10.35 5.43
CA TYR A 119 22.09 -10.66 4.64
C TYR A 119 21.15 -11.62 5.37
N ILE A 120 21.67 -12.66 6.03
CA ILE A 120 20.85 -13.58 6.83
C ILE A 120 20.18 -12.85 8.00
N ALA A 121 20.93 -12.01 8.72
CA ALA A 121 20.40 -11.23 9.84
C ALA A 121 19.34 -10.21 9.37
N ALA A 122 19.60 -9.52 8.25
CA ALA A 122 18.62 -8.62 7.64
C ALA A 122 17.36 -9.38 7.22
N GLY A 123 17.50 -10.55 6.60
CA GLY A 123 16.38 -11.42 6.25
C GLY A 123 15.52 -11.79 7.46
N ALA A 124 16.14 -12.18 8.57
CA ALA A 124 15.43 -12.45 9.82
C ALA A 124 14.68 -11.22 10.37
N ALA A 125 15.31 -10.04 10.33
CA ALA A 125 14.66 -8.78 10.73
C ALA A 125 13.47 -8.43 9.82
N VAL A 126 13.56 -8.71 8.52
CA VAL A 126 12.45 -8.53 7.58
C VAL A 126 11.28 -9.48 7.92
N VAL A 127 11.55 -10.75 8.20
CA VAL A 127 10.51 -11.73 8.55
C VAL A 127 9.79 -11.38 9.86
N ALA A 128 10.44 -10.70 10.81
CA ALA A 128 9.82 -10.31 12.08
C ALA A 128 8.52 -9.49 11.90
N GLY A 129 8.49 -8.60 10.91
CA GLY A 129 7.29 -7.83 10.54
C GLY A 129 6.19 -8.64 9.88
N ALA A 130 6.45 -9.85 9.39
CA ALA A 130 5.39 -10.77 8.97
C ALA A 130 4.68 -11.42 10.18
N ILE A 131 5.36 -11.53 11.33
CA ILE A 131 4.83 -12.14 12.55
C ILE A 131 3.94 -11.15 13.30
N LYS A 132 4.43 -9.93 13.58
CA LYS A 132 3.62 -8.88 14.21
C LYS A 132 3.74 -7.54 13.49
N ARG A 133 2.58 -6.89 13.32
CA ARG A 133 2.45 -5.55 12.69
C ARG A 133 3.36 -4.49 13.30
N ARG A 134 3.57 -4.52 14.62
CA ARG A 134 4.44 -3.56 15.32
C ARG A 134 5.90 -3.58 14.85
N TRP A 135 6.38 -4.69 14.31
CA TRP A 135 7.73 -4.84 13.78
C TRP A 135 7.85 -4.46 12.29
N LEU A 136 6.74 -4.18 11.61
CA LEU A 136 6.73 -3.87 10.19
C LEU A 136 7.64 -2.67 9.81
N PRO A 137 7.73 -1.58 10.60
CA PRO A 137 8.69 -0.51 10.31
C PRO A 137 10.14 -1.00 10.29
N VAL A 138 10.51 -1.91 11.19
CA VAL A 138 11.86 -2.51 11.22
C VAL A 138 12.11 -3.33 9.96
N SER A 139 11.14 -4.15 9.55
CA SER A 139 11.23 -4.91 8.30
C SER A 139 11.41 -4.02 7.08
N VAL A 140 10.69 -2.90 7.02
CA VAL A 140 10.81 -1.92 5.92
C VAL A 140 12.20 -1.29 5.93
N LEU A 141 12.69 -0.84 7.08
CA LEU A 141 14.01 -0.20 7.20
C LEU A 141 15.16 -1.16 6.91
N ALA A 142 15.05 -2.43 7.29
CA ALA A 142 16.07 -3.44 7.02
C ALA A 142 16.05 -3.92 5.57
N GLY A 143 14.87 -4.24 5.04
CA GLY A 143 14.74 -4.95 3.75
C GLY A 143 14.66 -4.03 2.53
N VAL A 144 13.97 -2.89 2.62
CA VAL A 144 13.70 -2.06 1.44
C VAL A 144 14.96 -1.43 0.87
N PRO A 145 15.84 -0.79 1.66
CA PRO A 145 17.08 -0.23 1.13
C PRO A 145 17.96 -1.30 0.48
N LEU A 146 18.08 -2.48 1.11
CA LEU A 146 18.86 -3.60 0.56
C LEU A 146 18.28 -4.09 -0.77
N GLY A 147 16.98 -4.39 -0.84
CA GLY A 147 16.37 -4.88 -2.07
C GLY A 147 16.47 -3.88 -3.23
N LEU A 148 16.35 -2.58 -2.96
CA LEU A 148 16.52 -1.55 -3.98
C LEU A 148 17.97 -1.44 -4.49
N LEU A 149 18.95 -1.50 -3.57
CA LEU A 149 20.37 -1.50 -3.94
C LEU A 149 20.76 -2.75 -4.73
N LEU A 150 20.27 -3.91 -4.31
CA LEU A 150 20.49 -5.18 -5.02
C LEU A 150 19.90 -5.12 -6.43
N THR A 151 18.68 -4.59 -6.59
CA THR A 151 18.10 -4.37 -7.93
C THR A 151 18.96 -3.47 -8.81
N ALA A 152 19.46 -2.36 -8.27
CA ALA A 152 20.36 -1.48 -9.02
C ALA A 152 21.64 -2.22 -9.44
N HIS A 153 22.17 -3.09 -8.57
CA HIS A 153 23.31 -3.95 -8.89
C HIS A 153 22.97 -4.98 -9.99
N GLY A 154 21.82 -5.65 -9.89
CA GLY A 154 21.38 -6.66 -10.87
C GLY A 154 21.17 -6.11 -12.29
N VAL A 155 20.91 -4.81 -12.45
CA VAL A 155 20.89 -4.14 -13.77
C VAL A 155 22.27 -4.25 -14.45
N HIS A 156 23.35 -4.12 -13.68
CA HIS A 156 24.71 -4.21 -14.20
C HIS A 156 25.13 -5.66 -14.51
N GLU A 157 24.59 -6.64 -13.79
CA GLU A 157 24.96 -8.05 -13.94
C GLU A 157 24.19 -8.79 -15.05
N PHE A 158 23.18 -8.17 -15.66
CA PHE A 158 22.23 -8.87 -16.53
C PHE A 158 22.89 -9.60 -17.72
N SER A 159 23.99 -9.05 -18.25
CA SER A 159 24.75 -9.66 -19.35
C SER A 159 25.79 -10.69 -18.91
N GLU A 160 26.15 -10.72 -17.63
CA GLU A 160 27.29 -11.48 -17.11
C GLU A 160 26.83 -12.68 -16.27
N PHE A 161 25.78 -12.49 -15.46
CA PHE A 161 25.29 -13.49 -14.54
C PHE A 161 23.78 -13.44 -14.38
N ALA A 162 23.07 -14.09 -15.31
CA ALA A 162 21.60 -14.08 -15.37
C ALA A 162 20.93 -14.59 -14.08
N TYR A 163 21.54 -15.54 -13.36
CA TYR A 163 21.02 -16.03 -12.09
C TYR A 163 21.04 -14.95 -11.00
N GLY A 164 22.18 -14.26 -10.83
CA GLY A 164 22.32 -13.17 -9.84
C GLY A 164 21.41 -11.99 -10.17
N ALA A 165 21.37 -11.58 -11.43
CA ALA A 165 20.45 -10.54 -11.88
C ALA A 165 18.98 -10.90 -11.55
N ALA A 166 18.54 -12.13 -11.85
CA ALA A 166 17.17 -12.57 -11.54
C ALA A 166 16.87 -12.54 -10.04
N LEU A 167 17.81 -12.99 -9.20
CA LEU A 167 17.69 -12.94 -7.74
C LEU A 167 17.55 -11.50 -7.24
N HIS A 168 18.45 -10.61 -7.68
CA HIS A 168 18.46 -9.19 -7.34
C HIS A 168 17.16 -8.46 -7.74
N PHE A 169 16.60 -8.78 -8.91
CA PHE A 169 15.30 -8.22 -9.33
C PHE A 169 14.13 -8.77 -8.50
N ALA A 170 14.17 -10.05 -8.10
CA ALA A 170 13.14 -10.62 -7.23
C ALA A 170 13.14 -9.96 -5.84
N GLU A 171 14.33 -9.69 -5.29
CA GLU A 171 14.49 -8.95 -4.04
C GLU A 171 13.92 -7.54 -4.15
N GLY A 172 14.21 -6.83 -5.23
CA GLY A 172 13.62 -5.52 -5.53
C GLY A 172 12.11 -5.52 -5.59
N ALA A 173 11.55 -6.45 -6.35
CA ALA A 173 10.11 -6.58 -6.50
C ALA A 173 9.44 -6.81 -5.14
N CYS A 174 10.01 -7.67 -4.30
CA CYS A 174 9.50 -7.93 -2.95
C CYS A 174 9.67 -6.70 -2.03
N ALA A 175 10.79 -5.98 -2.12
CA ALA A 175 11.01 -4.73 -1.38
C ALA A 175 10.00 -3.64 -1.76
N ILE A 176 9.73 -3.44 -3.04
CA ILE A 176 8.71 -2.50 -3.52
C ILE A 176 7.32 -2.94 -3.04
N ALA A 177 6.98 -4.22 -3.14
CA ALA A 177 5.71 -4.75 -2.66
C ALA A 177 5.53 -4.50 -1.15
N LEU A 178 6.58 -4.74 -0.35
CA LEU A 178 6.59 -4.48 1.08
C LEU A 178 6.40 -2.99 1.39
N LEU A 179 7.12 -2.11 0.70
CA LEU A 179 7.03 -0.65 0.86
C LEU A 179 5.63 -0.13 0.51
N VAL A 180 5.10 -0.51 -0.65
CA VAL A 180 3.77 -0.10 -1.12
C VAL A 180 2.69 -0.60 -0.17
N GLY A 181 2.77 -1.85 0.26
CA GLY A 181 1.83 -2.43 1.22
C GLY A 181 1.88 -1.71 2.58
N TRP A 182 3.06 -1.41 3.09
CA TRP A 182 3.24 -0.63 4.33
C TRP A 182 2.67 0.79 4.20
N LEU A 183 2.98 1.51 3.11
CA LEU A 183 2.43 2.85 2.86
C LEU A 183 0.91 2.83 2.74
N ALA A 184 0.34 1.82 2.08
CA ALA A 184 -1.11 1.65 1.97
C ALA A 184 -1.76 1.45 3.35
N MET A 185 -1.15 0.64 4.22
CA MET A 185 -1.62 0.46 5.60
C MET A 185 -1.51 1.76 6.42
N ARG A 186 -0.37 2.46 6.34
CA ARG A 186 -0.12 3.70 7.08
C ARG A 186 -1.11 4.81 6.68
N ARG A 187 -1.36 4.98 5.37
CA ARG A 187 -2.34 5.96 4.86
C ARG A 187 -3.75 5.69 5.39
N ARG A 188 -4.15 4.43 5.53
CA ARG A 188 -5.47 4.06 6.08
C ARG A 188 -5.56 4.35 7.58
N GLN A 189 -4.52 4.03 8.35
CA GLN A 189 -4.46 4.37 9.77
C GLN A 189 -4.56 5.89 10.01
N HIS A 190 -3.86 6.70 9.22
CA HIS A 190 -3.96 8.16 9.31
C HIS A 190 -5.37 8.67 8.97
N ARG A 191 -6.04 8.10 7.97
CA ARG A 191 -7.43 8.45 7.65
C ARG A 191 -8.38 8.10 8.81
N ARG A 192 -8.29 6.91 9.40
CA ARG A 192 -9.12 6.52 10.55
C ARG A 192 -8.99 7.47 11.73
N ARG A 193 -7.74 7.80 12.11
CA ARG A 193 -7.46 8.78 13.18
C ARG A 193 -8.05 10.16 12.89
N ARG A 194 -8.03 10.61 11.64
CA ARG A 194 -8.59 11.91 11.23
C ARG A 194 -10.12 11.96 11.29
N TYR A 195 -10.79 10.83 11.11
CA TYR A 195 -12.26 10.74 11.10
C TYR A 195 -12.86 10.20 12.41
N GLY A 196 -12.06 10.03 13.47
CA GLY A 196 -12.56 9.70 14.82
C GLY A 196 -13.11 8.28 14.98
N ASP A 197 -12.70 7.33 14.14
CA ASP A 197 -13.08 5.93 14.28
C ASP A 197 -12.10 5.22 15.22
N ASP A 198 -12.31 5.36 16.53
CA ASP A 198 -11.49 4.79 17.62
C ASP A 198 -11.84 3.31 17.93
N SER A 199 -12.55 2.62 17.04
CA SER A 199 -13.14 1.31 17.33
C SER A 199 -12.22 0.09 17.16
N ASP A 200 -10.89 0.23 17.17
CA ASP A 200 -9.97 -0.90 17.01
C ASP A 200 -9.05 -1.13 18.23
N PRO A 201 -9.53 -1.86 19.26
CA PRO A 201 -8.71 -2.25 20.42
C PRO A 201 -7.83 -3.50 20.16
N GLN A 202 -7.60 -3.91 18.90
CA GLN A 202 -6.93 -5.20 18.63
C GLN A 202 -5.41 -5.15 18.44
N ASP A 203 -4.74 -4.02 18.69
CA ASP A 203 -3.27 -3.92 18.54
C ASP A 203 -2.49 -4.20 19.85
N GLU A 204 -3.16 -4.55 20.96
CA GLU A 204 -2.52 -5.01 22.21
C GLU A 204 -2.63 -6.54 22.39
N VAL A 205 -1.78 -7.33 21.72
CA VAL A 205 -1.10 -8.57 22.21
C VAL A 205 0.05 -8.97 21.25
#